data_AF-A0AAV3EJM0-F1
#
_entry.id   AF-A0AAV3EJM0-F1
#
_cell.length_a   1.000
_cell.length_b   1.000
_cell.length_c   1.000
_cell.angle_alpha   90.00
_cell.angle_beta   90.00
_cell.angle_gamma   90.00
#
_symmetry.space_group_name_H-M   'P 1'
#
loop_
_entity.id
_entity.type
_entity.pdbx_description
1 polymer ?
#
loop_
_entity_poly.entity_id
_entity_poly.type
_entity_poly.pdbx_seq_one_letter_code
_entity_poly.pdbx_strand_id
1 'polypeptide(L)'
;MVLMTFVSCGDNTVSINRVAENEVLSKNDSVLSIKEQGVFSAGEGTVTLSEGTFDISNYYISRDGSTSHVDHANVFYQIPLEEIGLPMVFLHGYGQSRVEFMTTPDGREGCYDMFLKKEHSVFLIDQPRRGEAGQTSVAGTISTEPSDQT
;
A
#
# COMPACT_ATOMS: atom_id res chain seq x y z
N MET A 1 0.42 17.44 19.60
CA MET A 1 1.19 16.32 20.18
C MET A 1 0.19 15.36 20.79
N VAL A 2 -0.24 14.34 20.03
CA VAL A 2 -1.18 13.34 20.52
C VAL A 2 -0.36 12.23 21.16
N LEU A 3 -0.54 12.05 22.46
CA LEU A 3 0.10 10.98 23.24
C LEU A 3 -0.68 9.69 22.99
N MET A 4 -0.06 8.75 22.29
CA MET A 4 -0.60 7.41 22.05
C MET A 4 0.06 6.46 23.07
N THR A 5 -0.69 6.01 24.07
CA THR A 5 -0.22 5.07 25.09
C THR A 5 -0.43 3.64 24.60
N PHE A 6 0.66 2.88 24.43
CA PHE A 6 0.61 1.44 24.26
C PHE A 6 0.61 0.76 25.63
N VAL A 7 -0.40 -0.07 25.90
CA VAL A 7 -0.40 -0.99 27.04
C VAL A 7 0.34 -2.26 26.62
N SER A 8 1.48 -2.51 27.25
CA SER A 8 2.18 -3.80 27.20
C SER A 8 1.59 -4.72 28.27
N CYS A 9 1.13 -5.91 27.88
CA CYS A 9 0.63 -6.92 28.81
C CYS A 9 1.79 -7.80 29.28
N GLY A 10 1.97 -7.88 30.60
CA GLY A 10 3.13 -8.45 31.26
C GLY A 10 3.30 -9.97 31.18
N ASP A 11 4.55 -10.36 31.43
CA ASP A 11 5.05 -11.73 31.51
C ASP A 11 4.34 -12.56 32.58
N ASN A 12 3.67 -13.63 32.16
CA ASN A 12 3.28 -14.72 33.05
C ASN A 12 3.98 -16.00 32.59
N THR A 13 4.99 -16.40 33.37
CA THR A 13 5.66 -17.69 33.23
C THR A 13 4.69 -18.83 33.57
N VAL A 14 4.31 -19.63 32.57
CA VAL A 14 3.58 -20.89 32.77
C VAL A 14 4.53 -22.06 32.52
N SER A 15 4.62 -22.95 33.50
CA SER A 15 5.40 -24.18 33.47
C SER A 15 4.83 -25.17 32.45
N ILE A 16 5.65 -25.55 31.47
CA ILE A 16 5.30 -26.52 30.43
C ILE A 16 5.56 -27.96 30.90
N ASN A 17 4.49 -28.66 31.27
CA ASN A 17 4.50 -30.13 31.29
C ASN A 17 4.35 -30.65 29.86
N ARG A 18 5.35 -31.41 29.41
CA ARG A 18 5.40 -32.00 28.06
C ARG A 18 4.38 -33.13 27.95
N VAL A 19 3.36 -32.94 27.13
CA VAL A 19 2.60 -34.04 26.52
C VAL A 19 2.83 -33.93 25.01
N ALA A 20 3.43 -34.98 24.46
CA ALA A 20 3.64 -35.11 23.03
C ALA A 20 2.30 -35.49 22.39
N GLU A 21 1.67 -34.55 21.70
CA GLU A 21 0.61 -34.84 20.75
C GLU A 21 1.01 -34.24 19.41
N ASN A 22 1.06 -35.11 18.40
CA ASN A 22 1.21 -34.75 17.00
C ASN A 22 0.03 -33.86 16.60
N GLU A 23 0.19 -32.54 16.70
CA GLU A 23 -0.66 -31.62 15.95
C GLU A 23 -0.25 -31.69 14.49
N VAL A 24 -1.01 -32.48 13.73
CA VAL A 24 -1.19 -32.23 12.31
C VAL A 24 -1.61 -30.77 12.20
N LEU A 25 -0.74 -29.90 11.66
CA LEU A 25 -1.08 -28.52 11.32
C LEU A 25 -2.24 -28.55 10.32
N SER A 26 -3.45 -28.54 10.84
CA SER A 26 -4.66 -28.19 10.11
C SER A 26 -4.48 -26.74 9.69
N LYS A 27 -4.24 -26.50 8.39
CA LYS A 27 -4.21 -25.16 7.79
C LYS A 27 -5.51 -24.44 8.19
N ASN A 28 -5.40 -23.57 9.18
CA ASN A 28 -6.54 -22.84 9.69
C ASN A 28 -6.76 -21.69 8.72
N ASP A 29 -7.75 -21.80 7.83
CA ASP A 29 -8.13 -20.78 6.82
C ASP A 29 -8.46 -19.39 7.41
N SER A 30 -8.43 -19.27 8.75
CA SER A 30 -8.65 -18.04 9.50
C SER A 30 -7.41 -17.16 9.69
N VAL A 31 -6.19 -17.66 9.48
CA VAL A 31 -4.95 -16.89 9.70
C VAL A 31 -4.16 -16.75 8.41
N LEU A 32 -4.08 -15.53 7.90
CA LEU A 32 -3.20 -15.17 6.79
C LEU A 32 -1.81 -14.79 7.34
N SER A 33 -0.81 -15.63 7.09
CA SER A 33 0.58 -15.36 7.49
C SER A 33 1.32 -14.61 6.38
N ILE A 34 1.79 -13.41 6.69
CA ILE A 34 2.52 -12.54 5.77
C ILE A 34 4.01 -12.58 6.11
N LYS A 35 4.84 -12.91 5.11
CA LYS A 35 6.30 -12.89 5.21
C LYS A 35 6.83 -11.46 5.24
N GLU A 36 6.35 -10.65 4.31
CA GLU A 36 6.81 -9.30 4.07
C GLU A 36 5.66 -8.46 3.53
N GLN A 37 5.61 -7.20 3.93
CA GLN A 37 4.66 -6.23 3.42
C GLN A 37 5.30 -4.85 3.38
N GLY A 38 4.84 -4.02 2.45
CA GLY A 38 5.33 -2.65 2.38
C GLY A 38 4.68 -1.83 1.30
N VAL A 39 5.20 -0.61 1.18
CA VAL A 39 4.82 0.36 0.15
C VAL A 39 6.08 0.92 -0.47
N PHE A 40 6.09 1.09 -1.79
CA PHE A 40 7.15 1.81 -2.48
C PHE A 40 6.58 2.60 -3.68
N SER A 41 7.29 3.65 -4.07
CA SER A 41 7.01 4.35 -5.33
C SER A 41 7.74 3.67 -6.48
N ALA A 42 7.08 3.53 -7.62
CA ALA A 42 7.62 2.85 -8.79
C ALA A 42 7.56 3.74 -10.04
N GLY A 43 8.51 3.51 -10.95
CA GLY A 43 8.75 4.35 -12.12
C GLY A 43 9.80 5.43 -11.87
N GLU A 44 10.45 5.89 -12.94
CA GLU A 44 11.22 7.13 -12.89
C GLU A 44 10.22 8.29 -12.84
N GLY A 45 9.83 8.68 -11.63
CA GLY A 45 9.03 9.89 -11.44
C GLY A 45 9.73 11.06 -12.13
N THR A 46 8.96 11.89 -12.85
CA THR A 46 9.53 13.08 -13.48
C THR A 46 10.12 13.96 -12.38
N VAL A 47 11.38 14.35 -12.53
CA VAL A 47 11.97 15.38 -11.67
C VAL A 47 11.78 16.72 -12.36
N THR A 48 10.85 17.53 -11.85
CA THR A 48 10.70 18.90 -12.32
C THR A 48 11.59 19.81 -11.49
N LEU A 49 12.25 20.78 -12.15
CA LEU A 49 13.11 21.78 -11.52
C LEU A 49 12.49 23.15 -11.77
N SER A 50 12.28 23.92 -10.71
CA SER A 50 11.92 25.33 -10.84
C SER A 50 13.13 26.17 -11.24
N GLU A 51 12.89 27.27 -11.93
CA GLU A 51 13.94 28.23 -12.28
C GLU A 51 14.59 28.84 -11.04
N GLY A 52 15.81 29.37 -11.19
CA GLY A 52 16.56 30.05 -10.13
C GLY A 52 17.55 29.16 -9.37
N THR A 53 17.96 29.60 -8.19
CA THR A 53 18.96 28.91 -7.34
C THR A 53 18.35 28.57 -5.99
N PHE A 54 18.54 27.34 -5.54
CA PHE A 54 18.05 26.90 -4.24
C PHE A 54 18.76 27.63 -3.10
N ASP A 55 17.97 28.30 -2.25
CA ASP A 55 18.43 28.94 -1.02
C ASP A 55 17.70 28.36 0.19
N ILE A 56 18.43 27.60 1.00
CA ILE A 56 17.89 26.94 2.21
C ILE A 56 17.36 27.95 3.24
N SER A 57 17.90 29.17 3.27
CA SER A 57 17.48 30.22 4.21
C SER A 57 16.07 30.73 3.92
N ASN A 58 15.63 30.62 2.66
CA ASN A 58 14.34 31.08 2.17
C ASN A 58 13.40 29.93 1.76
N TYR A 59 13.72 28.69 2.14
CA TYR A 59 13.00 27.49 1.71
C TYR A 59 11.49 27.54 1.95
N TYR A 60 11.00 28.22 3.00
CA TYR A 60 9.55 28.32 3.28
C TYR A 60 8.83 29.36 2.43
N ILE A 61 9.56 30.32 1.85
CA ILE A 61 8.99 31.49 1.17
C ILE A 61 9.21 31.44 -0.35
N SER A 62 10.34 30.88 -0.82
CA SER A 62 10.64 30.69 -2.25
C SER A 62 10.65 29.21 -2.63
N ARG A 63 10.34 28.93 -3.90
CA ARG A 63 10.48 27.62 -4.55
C ARG A 63 11.61 27.59 -5.57
N ASP A 64 12.41 28.65 -5.71
CA ASP A 64 13.45 28.72 -6.76
C ASP A 64 14.49 27.60 -6.62
N GLY A 65 14.93 27.05 -7.76
CA GLY A 65 15.89 25.94 -7.84
C GLY A 65 15.49 24.66 -7.10
N SER A 66 14.22 24.49 -6.73
CA SER A 66 13.71 23.32 -6.02
C SER A 66 13.32 22.21 -7.00
N THR A 67 13.52 20.96 -6.59
CA THR A 67 13.08 19.79 -7.35
C THR A 67 11.76 19.22 -6.82
N SER A 68 10.95 18.67 -7.71
CA SER A 68 9.76 17.88 -7.36
C SER A 68 9.80 16.53 -8.05
N HIS A 69 9.63 15.45 -7.27
CA HIS A 69 9.57 14.08 -7.77
C HIS A 69 8.10 13.69 -7.93
N VAL A 70 7.62 13.71 -9.17
CA VAL A 70 6.18 13.63 -9.50
C VAL A 70 5.89 12.50 -10.48
N ASP A 71 4.62 12.19 -10.72
CA ASP A 71 4.16 11.17 -11.68
C ASP A 71 4.71 9.75 -11.44
N HIS A 72 5.04 9.42 -10.20
CA HIS A 72 5.35 8.05 -9.80
C HIS A 72 4.07 7.23 -9.66
N ALA A 73 4.16 5.91 -9.80
CA ALA A 73 3.13 5.00 -9.30
C ALA A 73 3.37 4.72 -7.81
N ASN A 74 2.32 4.36 -7.07
CA ASN A 74 2.43 3.89 -5.69
C ASN A 74 2.04 2.41 -5.64
N VAL A 75 2.89 1.58 -5.04
CA VAL A 75 2.71 0.13 -4.98
C VAL A 75 2.61 -0.27 -3.52
N PHE A 76 1.48 -0.85 -3.13
CA PHE A 76 1.36 -1.59 -1.88
C PHE A 76 1.48 -3.08 -2.19
N TYR A 77 2.29 -3.80 -1.42
CA TYR A 77 2.52 -5.22 -1.66
C TYR A 77 2.46 -6.04 -0.38
N GLN A 78 2.07 -7.30 -0.54
CA GLN A 78 2.19 -8.34 0.47
C GLN A 78 2.70 -9.63 -0.15
N ILE A 79 3.63 -10.27 0.55
CA ILE A 79 4.20 -11.56 0.20
C ILE A 79 3.74 -12.55 1.29
N PRO A 80 2.99 -13.61 0.93
CA PRO A 80 2.58 -14.63 1.89
C PRO A 80 3.78 -15.41 2.44
N LEU A 81 3.61 -16.08 3.59
CA LEU A 81 4.67 -16.89 4.20
C LEU A 81 5.17 -17.97 3.25
N GLU A 82 4.23 -18.67 2.62
CA GLU A 82 4.46 -19.62 1.55
C GLU A 82 4.04 -18.98 0.23
N GLU A 83 4.91 -19.02 -0.77
CA GLU A 83 4.66 -18.43 -2.09
C GLU A 83 4.65 -19.52 -3.16
N ILE A 84 3.57 -19.58 -3.94
CA ILE A 84 3.42 -20.47 -5.09
C ILE A 84 3.17 -19.66 -6.36
N GLY A 85 3.81 -20.09 -7.45
CA GLY A 85 3.57 -19.51 -8.76
C GLY A 85 4.10 -18.08 -8.92
N LEU A 86 3.39 -17.28 -9.72
CA LEU A 86 3.78 -15.92 -10.07
C LEU A 86 3.02 -14.88 -9.23
N PRO A 87 3.60 -13.69 -9.02
CA PRO A 87 2.92 -12.60 -8.32
C PRO A 87 1.74 -12.07 -9.14
N MET A 88 0.72 -11.62 -8.42
CA MET A 88 -0.46 -10.96 -8.97
C MET A 88 -0.30 -9.46 -8.90
N VAL A 89 -0.30 -8.80 -10.06
CA VAL A 89 -0.16 -7.35 -10.18
C VAL A 89 -1.48 -6.76 -10.63
N PHE A 90 -2.06 -5.88 -9.82
CA PHE A 90 -3.37 -5.29 -10.07
C PHE A 90 -3.24 -3.81 -10.43
N LEU A 91 -3.83 -3.45 -11.58
CA LEU A 91 -3.91 -2.10 -12.09
C LEU A 91 -5.38 -1.71 -12.23
N HIS A 92 -5.80 -0.67 -11.50
CA HIS A 92 -7.19 -0.25 -11.44
C HIS A 92 -7.68 0.41 -12.75
N GLY A 93 -9.00 0.50 -12.92
CA GLY A 93 -9.63 1.18 -14.05
C GLY A 93 -9.69 2.71 -13.92
N TYR A 94 -10.38 3.36 -14.86
CA TYR A 94 -10.66 4.80 -14.80
C TYR A 94 -11.48 5.15 -13.56
N GLY A 95 -11.20 6.30 -12.93
CA GLY A 95 -11.94 6.76 -11.76
C GLY A 95 -11.56 6.07 -10.45
N GLN A 96 -11.01 4.86 -10.51
CA GLN A 96 -10.72 4.01 -9.36
C GLN A 96 -9.31 4.24 -8.79
N SER A 97 -8.99 3.49 -7.74
CA SER A 97 -7.67 3.33 -7.13
C SER A 97 -7.46 1.85 -6.78
N ARG A 98 -6.34 1.50 -6.14
CA ARG A 98 -6.10 0.14 -5.63
C ARG A 98 -7.20 -0.43 -4.74
N VAL A 99 -8.04 0.43 -4.16
CA VAL A 99 -9.20 0.05 -3.35
C VAL A 99 -10.15 -0.86 -4.12
N GLU A 100 -10.19 -0.77 -5.46
CA GLU A 100 -10.98 -1.64 -6.34
C GLU A 100 -10.76 -3.14 -6.07
N PHE A 101 -9.55 -3.53 -5.66
CA PHE A 101 -9.19 -4.94 -5.43
C PHE A 101 -9.18 -5.34 -3.95
N MET A 102 -9.44 -4.39 -3.05
CA MET A 102 -9.54 -4.62 -1.61
C MET A 102 -10.95 -5.07 -1.24
N THR A 103 -11.32 -4.98 0.04
CA THR A 103 -12.66 -5.35 0.53
C THR A 103 -13.75 -4.75 -0.36
N THR A 104 -14.67 -5.61 -0.79
CA THR A 104 -15.79 -5.21 -1.64
C THR A 104 -16.71 -4.21 -0.91
N PRO A 105 -17.50 -3.38 -1.63
CA PRO A 105 -18.38 -2.39 -1.01
C PRO A 105 -19.42 -2.98 -0.03
N ASP A 106 -19.81 -4.23 -0.22
CA ASP A 106 -20.72 -4.96 0.66
C ASP A 106 -20.01 -5.72 1.80
N GLY A 107 -18.71 -5.52 1.98
CA GLY A 107 -17.92 -6.05 3.10
C GLY A 107 -17.36 -7.45 2.89
N ARG A 108 -17.56 -8.09 1.73
CA ARG A 108 -16.90 -9.36 1.40
C ARG A 108 -15.42 -9.14 1.08
N GLU A 109 -14.69 -10.24 1.14
CA GLU A 109 -13.29 -10.35 0.75
C GLU A 109 -13.03 -9.85 -0.68
N GLY A 110 -11.92 -9.11 -0.85
CA GLY A 110 -11.44 -8.62 -2.14
C GLY A 110 -10.55 -9.60 -2.88
N CYS A 111 -10.23 -9.29 -4.14
CA CYS A 111 -9.26 -10.08 -4.91
C CYS A 111 -7.89 -10.16 -4.20
N TYR A 112 -7.48 -9.05 -3.57
CA TYR A 112 -6.25 -8.95 -2.80
C TYR A 112 -6.11 -10.08 -1.77
N ASP A 113 -7.07 -10.22 -0.86
CA ASP A 113 -7.04 -11.24 0.19
C ASP A 113 -7.17 -12.66 -0.41
N MET A 114 -8.01 -12.82 -1.44
CA MET A 114 -8.24 -14.11 -2.10
C MET A 114 -6.96 -14.68 -2.71
N PHE A 115 -6.12 -13.85 -3.32
CA PHE A 115 -4.86 -14.30 -3.92
C PHE A 115 -3.77 -14.55 -2.88
N LEU A 116 -3.71 -13.76 -1.81
CA LEU A 116 -2.80 -14.01 -0.69
C LEU A 116 -3.10 -15.34 0.00
N LYS A 117 -4.37 -15.68 0.21
CA LYS A 117 -4.79 -16.99 0.76
C LYS A 117 -4.47 -18.16 -0.15
N LYS A 118 -4.37 -17.89 -1.46
CA LYS A 118 -3.89 -18.84 -2.48
C LYS A 118 -2.38 -18.83 -2.64
N GLU A 119 -1.65 -18.25 -1.69
CA GLU A 119 -0.17 -18.25 -1.65
C GLU A 119 0.47 -17.50 -2.83
N HIS A 120 -0.24 -16.54 -3.45
CA HIS A 120 0.35 -15.63 -4.41
C HIS A 120 0.75 -14.31 -3.75
N SER A 121 1.96 -13.80 -4.03
CA SER A 121 2.29 -12.41 -3.73
C SER A 121 1.36 -11.46 -4.48
N VAL A 122 0.94 -10.37 -3.83
CA VAL A 122 0.02 -9.39 -4.43
C VAL A 122 0.63 -8.00 -4.42
N PHE A 123 0.55 -7.32 -5.56
CA PHE A 123 1.00 -5.94 -5.75
C PHE A 123 -0.18 -5.11 -6.25
N LEU A 124 -0.63 -4.16 -5.43
CA LEU A 124 -1.69 -3.23 -5.76
C LEU A 124 -1.10 -1.87 -6.16
N ILE A 125 -1.40 -1.45 -7.38
CA ILE A 125 -0.83 -0.23 -7.98
C ILE A 125 -1.89 0.87 -8.01
N ASP A 126 -1.54 2.02 -7.45
CA ASP A 126 -2.15 3.30 -7.82
C ASP A 126 -1.35 3.91 -8.98
N GLN A 127 -2.05 4.17 -10.09
CA GLN A 127 -1.46 4.81 -11.28
C GLN A 127 -1.01 6.24 -10.97
N PRO A 128 -0.03 6.79 -11.71
CA PRO A 128 0.36 8.19 -11.59
C PRO A 128 -0.85 9.12 -11.54
N ARG A 129 -0.83 10.07 -10.60
CA ARG A 129 -1.86 11.09 -10.39
C ARG A 129 -3.18 10.55 -9.83
N ARG A 130 -3.18 9.38 -9.20
CA ARG A 130 -4.36 8.75 -8.58
C ARG A 130 -4.03 8.14 -7.22
N GLY A 131 -5.00 8.11 -6.30
CA GLY A 131 -4.82 7.48 -4.99
C GLY A 131 -3.61 8.03 -4.24
N GLU A 132 -2.77 7.15 -3.71
CA GLU A 132 -1.52 7.53 -3.02
C GLU A 132 -0.40 7.96 -3.98
N ALA A 133 -0.61 7.90 -5.29
CA ALA A 133 0.28 8.43 -6.34
C ALA A 133 -0.14 9.84 -6.81
N GLY A 134 -0.73 10.66 -5.93
CA GLY A 134 -1.35 11.93 -6.29
C GLY A 134 -0.40 13.08 -6.67
N GLN A 135 0.92 12.94 -6.49
CA GLN A 135 1.86 14.02 -6.82
C GLN A 135 2.04 14.14 -8.34
N THR A 136 1.65 15.28 -8.92
CA THR A 136 1.49 15.46 -10.36
C THR A 136 2.46 16.49 -10.96
N SER A 137 2.96 16.25 -12.18
CA SER A 137 3.70 17.25 -12.96
C SER A 137 2.81 18.30 -13.62
N VAL A 138 1.51 18.00 -13.76
CA VAL A 138 0.55 18.83 -14.47
C VAL A 138 -0.62 19.17 -13.54
N ALA A 139 -0.96 20.45 -13.48
CA ALA A 139 -2.16 20.89 -12.76
C ALA A 139 -3.41 20.30 -13.42
N GLY A 140 -4.23 19.59 -12.65
CA GLY A 140 -5.52 19.09 -13.07
C GLY A 140 -6.66 19.98 -12.59
N THR A 141 -7.76 20.02 -13.34
CA THR A 141 -9.04 20.55 -12.85
C THR A 141 -9.85 19.43 -12.24
N ILE A 142 -10.26 19.59 -10.98
CA ILE A 142 -11.20 18.67 -10.32
C ILE A 142 -12.61 19.09 -10.71
N SER A 143 -13.23 18.35 -11.62
CA SER A 143 -14.62 18.58 -12.05
C SER A 143 -15.63 18.10 -11.02
N THR A 144 -16.75 18.80 -10.89
CA THR A 144 -17.94 18.34 -10.14
C THR A 144 -19.00 17.71 -11.03
N GLU A 145 -18.76 17.63 -12.34
CA GLU A 145 -19.68 16.99 -13.28
C GLU A 145 -19.73 15.47 -13.05
N PRO A 146 -20.92 14.87 -12.88
CA PRO A 146 -21.04 13.42 -12.72
C PRO A 146 -20.54 12.66 -13.96
N SER A 147 -19.58 11.75 -13.80
CA SER A 147 -19.01 10.96 -14.90
C SER A 147 -19.08 9.44 -14.72
N ASP A 148 -19.77 8.97 -13.68
CA ASP A 148 -19.69 7.56 -13.26
C ASP A 148 -20.60 6.60 -14.06
N GLN A 149 -21.18 7.04 -15.18
CA GLN A 149 -22.22 6.32 -15.94
C GLN A 149 -21.86 6.05 -17.42
N THR A 150 -20.59 6.20 -17.81
CA THR A 150 -20.13 6.03 -19.20
C THR A 150 -19.32 4.76 -19.40
#